data_AF-A0A328RVA5-F1
#
_entry.id   AF-A0A328RVA5-F1
#
_cell.length_a   1.000
_cell.length_b   1.000
_cell.length_c   1.000
_cell.angle_alpha   90.00
_cell.angle_beta   90.00
_cell.angle_gamma   90.00
#
_symmetry.space_group_name_H-M   'P 1'
#
loop_
_entity.id
_entity.type
_entity.pdbx_description
1 polymer ?
#
loop_
_entity_poly.entity_id
_entity_poly.type
_entity_poly.pdbx_seq_one_letter_code
_entity_poly.pdbx_strand_id
1 'polypeptide(L)'
;MNKKTIGYYRNKGKIEAQYSESSQFYDEDKKKTYTATFVPLELIQDTTSDEWSFSESPSSNSTDLKDLLNKKTLFISSETEKSPYYVFMYVQNDAPSMSRGGVLVKKVAEKFIPLTETIENNEYLVEIKGCGCPEGGFPNVHFRVQAGTATGYHLRITGGLSQDGAEAEIENLKLSQTGRKEHKSFIQVRPLAYKTFIIDKENSSQDMAQVIRLVPSTFRYSFSQNEAIDNLLPKSDEIYMSNLGRETALLLSSDELQVHNNINPNNLLYVSDETYVLTDYEECPPVNQYHCNLDIPNTFIPPSLWAYSENAQGAFISSFENINVRFKTLISKKRIMRLQYLNDVFLRDIIYVDTYKTRLKKAKKNESLKDNLHFIKSFMPKNYFEGDVDKWIKTRFISDLEIKKQLNEFYITFTREHGFENTKSCWNQTQTDKLLKESFEKEIKSIEKGIRQLWAASTDYSPEWINNYVSYDRLITLYYDVPDTHSELKNQYRQIKSILREAKAYFENKSFQICRGCLSFDWKKRRDAQFGHFISLVFPFAPFLLVYFYNEREMLLNVLKKQQHLSKKENEILEASIKNVREKFILLKTKPEYFYNLLIKGESEFIKAVQLPYMSGIKSAKKAVIA
;
A
#
# COMPACT_ATOMS: atom_id res chain seq x y z
N MET A 1 -36.70 15.19 -14.19
CA MET A 1 -35.94 14.95 -12.94
C MET A 1 -34.77 15.92 -12.89
N ASN A 2 -34.49 16.54 -11.74
CA ASN A 2 -33.33 17.42 -11.58
C ASN A 2 -32.07 16.57 -11.48
N LYS A 3 -31.25 16.55 -12.54
CA LYS A 3 -29.96 15.85 -12.51
C LYS A 3 -29.01 16.55 -11.53
N LYS A 4 -28.24 15.77 -10.78
CA LYS A 4 -27.23 16.21 -9.81
C LYS A 4 -25.84 16.11 -10.43
N THR A 5 -24.97 17.06 -10.13
CA THR A 5 -23.55 16.96 -10.51
C THR A 5 -22.89 15.82 -9.75
N ILE A 6 -22.27 14.89 -10.47
CA ILE A 6 -21.57 13.73 -9.90
C ILE A 6 -20.06 13.79 -10.07
N GLY A 7 -19.56 14.75 -10.84
CA GLY A 7 -18.13 14.95 -11.01
C GLY A 7 -17.83 15.86 -12.19
N TYR A 8 -16.54 16.04 -12.40
CA TYR A 8 -15.95 16.82 -13.48
C TYR A 8 -14.83 16.02 -14.14
N TYR A 9 -14.69 16.15 -15.46
CA TYR A 9 -13.58 15.57 -16.21
C TYR A 9 -13.27 16.41 -17.44
N ARG A 10 -12.08 16.22 -17.99
CA ARG A 10 -11.68 16.91 -19.21
C ARG A 10 -12.14 16.17 -20.46
N ASN A 11 -12.88 16.86 -21.33
CA ASN A 11 -13.27 16.44 -22.66
C ASN A 11 -12.71 17.42 -23.69
N LYS A 12 -11.91 16.93 -24.66
CA LYS A 12 -11.31 17.75 -25.74
C LYS A 12 -10.62 19.05 -25.24
N GLY A 13 -9.89 18.96 -24.13
CA GLY A 13 -9.16 20.08 -23.55
C GLY A 13 -9.96 20.98 -22.59
N LYS A 14 -11.27 20.76 -22.43
CA LYS A 14 -12.17 21.55 -21.57
C LYS A 14 -12.77 20.73 -20.44
N ILE A 15 -12.93 21.34 -19.27
CA ILE A 15 -13.57 20.69 -18.13
C ILE A 15 -15.09 20.72 -18.31
N GLU A 16 -15.70 19.55 -18.23
CA GLU A 16 -17.15 19.36 -18.31
C GLU A 16 -17.66 18.74 -17.01
N ALA A 17 -18.82 19.21 -16.56
CA ALA A 17 -19.56 18.61 -15.47
C ALA A 17 -20.34 17.39 -15.96
N GLN A 18 -20.34 16.33 -15.18
CA GLN A 18 -21.14 15.14 -15.40
C GLN A 18 -22.31 15.08 -14.44
N TYR A 19 -23.44 14.58 -14.93
CA TYR A 19 -24.72 14.65 -14.25
C TYR A 19 -25.42 13.30 -14.20
N SER A 20 -26.03 12.98 -13.07
CA SER A 20 -26.80 11.74 -12.85
C SER A 20 -28.04 12.02 -12.02
N GLU A 21 -29.00 11.10 -12.01
CA GLU A 21 -30.19 11.18 -11.15
C GLU A 21 -29.82 10.94 -9.67
N SER A 22 -28.77 10.15 -9.43
CA SER A 22 -28.20 9.89 -8.11
C SER A 22 -26.85 10.57 -7.94
N SER A 23 -26.60 11.13 -6.76
CA SER A 23 -25.26 11.61 -6.36
C SER A 23 -24.41 10.51 -5.72
N GLN A 24 -24.93 9.30 -5.60
CA GLN A 24 -24.25 8.17 -4.96
C GLN A 24 -23.58 7.28 -5.99
N PHE A 25 -22.46 6.68 -5.58
CA PHE A 25 -21.72 5.67 -6.34
C PHE A 25 -20.92 4.80 -5.37
N TYR A 26 -20.40 3.67 -5.86
CA TYR A 26 -19.61 2.73 -5.09
C TYR A 26 -18.14 2.78 -5.52
N ASP A 27 -17.24 2.84 -4.54
CA ASP A 27 -15.81 2.69 -4.76
C ASP A 27 -15.42 1.23 -4.54
N GLU A 28 -15.06 0.53 -5.62
CA GLU A 28 -14.72 -0.90 -5.61
C GLU A 28 -13.44 -1.20 -4.83
N ASP A 29 -12.49 -0.27 -4.80
CA ASP A 29 -11.22 -0.42 -4.06
C ASP A 29 -11.45 -0.29 -2.55
N LYS A 30 -12.22 0.73 -2.17
CA LYS A 30 -12.54 0.99 -0.75
C LYS A 30 -13.67 0.12 -0.22
N LYS A 31 -14.44 -0.51 -1.10
CA LYS A 31 -15.65 -1.27 -0.80
C LYS A 31 -16.68 -0.46 -0.01
N LYS A 32 -16.88 0.80 -0.42
CA LYS A 32 -17.75 1.76 0.29
C LYS A 32 -18.57 2.59 -0.69
N THR A 33 -19.73 3.03 -0.21
CA THR A 33 -20.59 3.97 -0.95
C THR A 33 -20.21 5.40 -0.61
N TYR A 34 -20.10 6.23 -1.64
CA TYR A 34 -19.79 7.65 -1.55
C TYR A 34 -20.92 8.49 -2.12
N THR A 35 -21.03 9.73 -1.63
CA THR A 35 -21.95 10.75 -2.13
C THR A 35 -21.18 11.97 -2.62
N ALA A 36 -21.39 12.33 -3.89
CA ALA A 36 -20.93 13.59 -4.47
C ALA A 36 -21.66 14.78 -3.84
N THR A 37 -20.91 15.69 -3.22
CA THR A 37 -21.46 16.77 -2.38
C THR A 37 -20.70 18.08 -2.59
N PHE A 38 -21.41 19.20 -2.63
CA PHE A 38 -20.83 20.53 -2.51
C PHE A 38 -20.77 20.93 -1.04
N VAL A 39 -19.57 21.10 -0.50
CA VAL A 39 -19.35 21.50 0.90
C VAL A 39 -18.98 22.98 0.93
N PRO A 40 -19.71 23.82 1.69
CA PRO A 40 -19.39 25.24 1.80
C PRO A 40 -17.97 25.48 2.33
N LEU A 41 -17.32 26.55 1.86
CA LEU A 41 -16.06 27.02 2.41
C LEU A 41 -16.23 28.36 3.12
N GLU A 42 -15.56 28.49 4.25
CA GLU A 42 -15.14 29.74 4.86
C GLU A 42 -13.74 30.12 4.35
N LEU A 43 -13.60 31.38 3.96
CA LEU A 43 -12.33 31.94 3.51
C LEU A 43 -11.69 32.69 4.67
N ILE A 44 -10.64 32.10 5.24
CA ILE A 44 -9.94 32.67 6.40
C ILE A 44 -8.69 33.36 5.90
N GLN A 45 -8.52 34.63 6.22
CA GLN A 45 -7.27 35.33 5.95
C GLN A 45 -6.24 34.93 7.00
N ASP A 46 -5.17 34.28 6.57
CA ASP A 46 -4.07 33.97 7.47
C ASP A 46 -3.26 35.24 7.77
N THR A 47 -3.17 35.58 9.06
CA THR A 47 -2.45 36.76 9.56
C THR A 47 -0.97 36.49 9.86
N THR A 48 -0.50 35.25 9.69
CA THR A 48 0.92 34.92 9.85
C THR A 48 1.79 35.57 8.77
N SER A 49 3.10 35.66 9.04
CA SER A 49 4.08 36.16 8.06
C SER A 49 4.15 35.31 6.80
N ASP A 50 3.76 34.04 6.89
CA ASP A 50 4.12 33.03 5.90
C ASP A 50 3.25 33.17 4.64
N GLU A 51 3.91 33.31 3.49
CA GLU A 51 3.26 33.34 2.19
C GLU A 51 2.91 31.93 1.71
N TRP A 52 1.99 31.84 0.74
CA TRP A 52 1.83 30.60 -0.02
C TRP A 52 3.12 30.26 -0.75
N SER A 53 3.56 29.01 -0.63
CA SER A 53 4.71 28.50 -1.37
C SER A 53 4.26 27.95 -2.72
N PHE A 54 4.59 28.66 -3.81
CA PHE A 54 4.18 28.30 -5.16
C PHE A 54 5.18 27.33 -5.82
N SER A 55 4.68 26.46 -6.70
CA SER A 55 5.53 25.71 -7.64
C SER A 55 5.81 26.53 -8.90
N GLU A 56 7.02 26.38 -9.46
CA GLU A 56 7.41 26.97 -10.76
C GLU A 56 6.60 26.34 -11.90
N SER A 57 5.36 26.77 -12.10
CA SER A 57 4.60 26.58 -13.33
C SER A 57 3.81 27.84 -13.68
N PRO A 58 3.66 28.15 -14.97
CA PRO A 58 3.66 29.53 -15.44
C PRO A 58 2.26 30.15 -15.53
N SER A 59 2.20 31.43 -15.13
CA SER A 59 1.45 32.54 -15.75
C SER A 59 -0.05 32.46 -16.05
N SER A 60 -0.77 31.37 -15.78
CA SER A 60 -2.23 31.41 -15.61
C SER A 60 -2.52 31.07 -14.17
N ASN A 61 -2.64 32.10 -13.35
CA ASN A 61 -3.61 32.01 -12.28
C ASN A 61 -4.80 32.76 -12.86
N SER A 62 -5.96 32.11 -12.97
CA SER A 62 -7.23 32.82 -13.03
C SER A 62 -7.17 33.97 -12.03
N THR A 63 -7.59 35.17 -12.44
CA THR A 63 -7.49 36.39 -11.61
C THR A 63 -8.06 36.13 -10.21
N ASP A 64 -9.16 35.37 -10.13
CA ASP A 64 -9.82 34.98 -8.88
C ASP A 64 -8.93 34.14 -7.95
N LEU A 65 -8.30 33.06 -8.42
CA LEU A 65 -7.44 32.23 -7.56
C LEU A 65 -6.16 32.98 -7.16
N LYS A 66 -5.58 33.73 -8.09
CA LYS A 66 -4.38 34.54 -7.82
C LYS A 66 -4.62 35.51 -6.67
N ASP A 67 -5.75 36.22 -6.72
CA ASP A 67 -6.08 37.25 -5.75
C ASP A 67 -6.34 36.65 -4.36
N LEU A 68 -6.98 35.47 -4.30
CA LEU A 68 -7.20 34.76 -3.03
C LEU A 68 -5.87 34.31 -2.40
N LEU A 69 -4.97 33.73 -3.19
CA LEU A 69 -3.68 33.26 -2.68
C LEU A 69 -2.76 34.43 -2.30
N ASN A 70 -2.75 35.52 -3.06
CA ASN A 70 -2.02 36.75 -2.70
C ASN A 70 -2.53 37.40 -1.40
N LYS A 71 -3.82 37.21 -1.08
CA LYS A 71 -4.41 37.64 0.20
C LYS A 71 -4.16 36.67 1.34
N LYS A 72 -3.35 35.62 1.14
CA LYS A 72 -3.09 34.56 2.13
C LYS A 72 -4.36 33.85 2.59
N THR A 73 -5.33 33.69 1.69
CA THR A 73 -6.60 33.04 2.03
C THR A 73 -6.39 31.54 2.23
N LEU A 74 -6.89 31.01 3.33
CA LEU A 74 -7.07 29.59 3.63
C LEU A 74 -8.51 29.18 3.28
N PHE A 75 -8.66 27.96 2.78
CA PHE A 75 -9.95 27.42 2.34
C PHE A 75 -10.43 26.37 3.34
N ILE A 76 -11.30 26.74 4.28
CA ILE A 76 -11.73 25.85 5.36
C ILE A 76 -13.20 25.50 5.16
N SER A 77 -13.53 24.22 5.14
CA SER A 77 -14.92 23.75 5.09
C SER A 77 -15.77 24.35 6.21
N SER A 78 -17.04 24.59 5.94
CA SER A 78 -17.99 25.16 6.90
C SER A 78 -19.32 24.40 6.84
N GLU A 79 -19.99 24.32 7.98
CA GLU A 79 -21.34 23.74 8.08
C GLU A 79 -22.38 24.57 7.32
N THR A 80 -22.10 25.86 7.11
CA THR A 80 -23.03 26.82 6.49
C THR A 80 -22.36 27.65 5.41
N GLU A 81 -23.15 28.23 4.51
CA GLU A 81 -22.64 29.13 3.47
C GLU A 81 -22.05 30.40 4.11
N LYS A 82 -20.71 30.50 4.13
CA LYS A 82 -19.95 31.67 4.61
C LYS A 82 -19.30 32.48 3.48
N SER A 83 -19.20 31.88 2.30
CA SER A 83 -18.61 32.49 1.11
C SER A 83 -19.26 31.89 -0.15
N PRO A 84 -19.07 32.51 -1.34
CA PRO A 84 -19.54 31.90 -2.59
C PRO A 84 -18.68 30.71 -3.03
N TYR A 85 -17.66 30.31 -2.26
CA TYR A 85 -16.77 29.21 -2.57
C TYR A 85 -17.20 27.94 -1.83
N TYR A 86 -17.04 26.82 -2.53
CA TYR A 86 -17.35 25.48 -2.05
C TYR A 86 -16.24 24.54 -2.51
N VAL A 87 -16.21 23.35 -1.94
CA VAL A 87 -15.45 22.22 -2.47
C VAL A 87 -16.40 21.10 -2.86
N PHE A 88 -16.25 20.63 -4.10
CA PHE A 88 -16.91 19.42 -4.56
C PHE A 88 -16.13 18.20 -4.05
N MET A 89 -16.73 17.47 -3.12
CA MET A 89 -16.13 16.33 -2.41
C MET A 89 -16.90 15.04 -2.68
N TYR A 90 -16.18 13.93 -2.62
CA TYR A 90 -16.78 12.60 -2.45
C TYR A 90 -16.79 12.23 -0.98
N VAL A 91 -17.99 12.09 -0.43
CA VAL A 91 -18.24 11.91 1.00
C VAL A 91 -18.56 10.47 1.29
N GLN A 92 -17.79 9.84 2.18
CA GLN A 92 -18.06 8.47 2.61
C GLN A 92 -19.30 8.46 3.53
N ASN A 93 -20.34 7.69 3.19
CA ASN A 93 -21.63 7.79 3.89
C ASN A 93 -21.57 7.42 5.39
N ASP A 94 -20.73 6.45 5.75
CA ASP A 94 -20.55 5.94 7.12
C ASP A 94 -19.48 6.72 7.91
N ALA A 95 -18.72 7.63 7.27
CA ALA A 95 -17.72 8.43 7.98
C ALA A 95 -17.41 9.76 7.23
N PRO A 96 -18.34 10.74 7.22
CA PRO A 96 -18.18 11.97 6.46
C PRO A 96 -16.93 12.76 6.84
N SER A 97 -16.61 12.85 8.13
CA SER A 97 -15.38 13.46 8.66
C SER A 97 -14.06 12.93 8.05
N MET A 98 -14.07 11.78 7.39
CA MET A 98 -12.86 11.17 6.80
C MET A 98 -12.45 11.79 5.46
N SER A 99 -13.34 12.51 4.78
CA SER A 99 -13.05 13.25 3.55
C SER A 99 -12.27 14.52 3.87
N ARG A 100 -11.21 14.79 3.10
CA ARG A 100 -10.22 15.86 3.40
C ARG A 100 -9.80 16.71 2.20
N GLY A 101 -10.47 16.55 1.07
CA GLY A 101 -10.11 17.23 -0.16
C GLY A 101 -11.21 17.17 -1.20
N GLY A 102 -11.17 18.14 -2.11
CA GLY A 102 -12.16 18.30 -3.16
C GLY A 102 -11.75 19.37 -4.16
N VAL A 103 -12.52 19.47 -5.24
CA VAL A 103 -12.32 20.49 -6.28
C VAL A 103 -12.95 21.80 -5.84
N LEU A 104 -12.19 22.89 -5.92
CA LEU A 104 -12.68 24.23 -5.63
C LEU A 104 -13.71 24.64 -6.69
N VAL A 105 -14.89 25.03 -6.23
CA VAL A 105 -15.98 25.52 -7.08
C VAL A 105 -16.50 26.85 -6.55
N LYS A 106 -16.99 27.70 -7.44
CA LYS A 106 -17.64 28.97 -7.12
C LYS A 106 -19.10 28.89 -7.51
N LYS A 107 -19.96 29.28 -6.56
CA LYS A 107 -21.39 29.44 -6.81
C LYS A 107 -21.59 30.80 -7.48
N VAL A 108 -22.08 30.77 -8.72
CA VAL A 108 -22.45 31.97 -9.50
C VAL A 108 -23.93 31.84 -9.83
N ALA A 109 -24.74 32.69 -9.21
CA ALA A 109 -26.19 32.46 -9.09
C ALA A 109 -26.46 31.04 -8.52
N GLU A 110 -27.37 30.27 -9.09
CA GLU A 110 -27.71 28.92 -8.63
C GLU A 110 -26.87 27.81 -9.30
N LYS A 111 -25.69 28.15 -9.86
CA LYS A 111 -24.82 27.18 -10.54
C LYS A 111 -23.45 27.09 -9.85
N PHE A 112 -22.97 25.86 -9.69
CA PHE A 112 -21.63 25.56 -9.19
C PHE A 112 -20.66 25.38 -10.37
N ILE A 113 -19.73 26.33 -10.51
CA ILE A 113 -18.76 26.36 -11.59
C ILE A 113 -17.38 25.99 -11.01
N PRO A 114 -16.70 24.94 -11.52
CA PRO A 114 -15.37 24.59 -11.04
C PRO A 114 -14.37 25.68 -11.39
N LEU A 115 -13.45 25.96 -10.45
CA LEU A 115 -12.28 26.78 -10.77
C LEU A 115 -11.30 25.93 -11.58
N THR A 116 -10.83 26.50 -12.67
CA THR A 116 -9.94 25.81 -13.61
C THR A 116 -8.75 26.68 -14.00
N GLU A 117 -7.61 26.04 -14.22
CA GLU A 117 -6.43 26.65 -14.82
C GLU A 117 -6.14 26.04 -16.18
N THR A 118 -5.70 26.86 -17.14
CA THR A 118 -5.40 26.39 -18.50
C THR A 118 -3.90 26.31 -18.71
N ILE A 119 -3.40 25.09 -18.94
CA ILE A 119 -1.99 24.85 -19.24
C ILE A 119 -1.90 24.09 -20.57
N GLU A 120 -1.14 24.63 -21.52
CA GLU A 120 -0.91 24.00 -22.83
C GLU A 120 -2.24 23.64 -23.52
N ASN A 121 -3.20 24.58 -23.53
CA ASN A 121 -4.57 24.43 -24.07
C ASN A 121 -5.44 23.36 -23.40
N ASN A 122 -5.04 22.89 -22.21
CA ASN A 122 -5.82 21.94 -21.42
C ASN A 122 -6.26 22.58 -20.11
N GLU A 123 -7.56 22.56 -19.84
CA GLU A 123 -8.10 22.95 -18.54
C GLU A 123 -7.84 21.86 -17.49
N TYR A 124 -7.47 22.29 -16.30
CA TYR A 124 -7.30 21.47 -15.11
C TYR A 124 -8.17 22.03 -14.01
N LEU A 125 -8.75 21.14 -13.21
CA LEU A 125 -9.50 21.47 -12.00
C LEU A 125 -8.53 21.88 -10.89
N VAL A 126 -8.88 22.92 -10.14
CA VAL A 126 -8.17 23.31 -8.92
C VAL A 126 -8.66 22.42 -7.78
N GLU A 127 -7.83 21.49 -7.32
CA GLU A 127 -8.12 20.61 -6.19
C GLU A 127 -7.39 21.07 -4.93
N ILE A 128 -8.09 21.08 -3.80
CA ILE A 128 -7.56 21.42 -2.48
C ILE A 128 -7.54 20.19 -1.60
N LYS A 129 -6.38 19.88 -1.00
CA LYS A 129 -6.22 18.92 0.09
C LYS A 129 -6.01 19.66 1.41
N GLY A 130 -6.53 19.12 2.50
CA GLY A 130 -6.42 19.71 3.84
C GLY A 130 -7.42 20.85 4.09
N CYS A 131 -8.55 20.87 3.38
CA CYS A 131 -9.60 21.89 3.52
C CYS A 131 -10.64 21.58 4.61
N GLY A 132 -10.42 20.59 5.46
CA GLY A 132 -11.41 20.11 6.41
C GLY A 132 -12.33 19.05 5.80
N CYS A 133 -13.53 18.90 6.35
CA CYS A 133 -14.45 17.82 6.00
C CYS A 133 -15.89 18.31 5.77
N PRO A 134 -16.80 17.46 5.26
CA PRO A 134 -18.20 17.79 5.01
C PRO A 134 -18.99 18.25 6.24
N GLU A 135 -18.53 17.88 7.44
CA GLU A 135 -19.12 18.30 8.72
C GLU A 135 -18.65 19.70 9.15
N GLY A 136 -17.80 20.38 8.36
CA GLY A 136 -17.26 21.70 8.66
C GLY A 136 -15.97 21.65 9.49
N GLY A 137 -15.00 22.48 9.11
CA GLY A 137 -13.69 22.58 9.72
C GLY A 137 -13.01 21.23 9.92
N PHE A 138 -12.50 21.02 11.14
CA PHE A 138 -11.75 19.84 11.55
C PHE A 138 -12.36 19.29 12.83
N PRO A 139 -13.57 18.69 12.79
CA PRO A 139 -14.41 18.46 13.96
C PRO A 139 -13.71 17.52 14.95
N ASN A 140 -13.04 16.49 14.43
CA ASN A 140 -12.19 15.60 15.19
C ASN A 140 -10.75 15.77 14.74
N VAL A 141 -9.86 16.20 15.64
CA VAL A 141 -8.43 16.28 15.37
C VAL A 141 -7.75 15.14 16.11
N HIS A 142 -7.64 13.99 15.44
CA HIS A 142 -6.91 12.85 15.95
C HIS A 142 -5.92 12.39 14.89
N PHE A 143 -4.78 11.94 15.37
CA PHE A 143 -3.83 11.22 14.56
C PHE A 143 -4.36 9.82 14.30
N ARG A 144 -4.71 9.52 13.06
CA ARG A 144 -5.06 8.16 12.65
C ARG A 144 -3.90 7.53 11.91
N VAL A 145 -3.71 6.24 12.15
CA VAL A 145 -2.84 5.35 11.39
C VAL A 145 -3.63 4.84 10.19
N GLN A 146 -3.20 5.14 8.97
CA GLN A 146 -3.78 4.52 7.78
C GLN A 146 -3.05 3.22 7.42
N ALA A 147 -3.78 2.10 7.41
CA ALA A 147 -3.32 0.84 6.84
C ALA A 147 -3.34 0.92 5.30
N GLY A 148 -2.33 0.33 4.65
CA GLY A 148 -2.24 0.25 3.18
C GLY A 148 -1.17 1.13 2.54
N THR A 149 -0.33 1.79 3.33
CA THR A 149 0.89 2.44 2.86
C THR A 149 2.11 1.56 3.14
N ALA A 150 3.20 1.76 2.42
CA ALA A 150 4.45 1.02 2.60
C ALA A 150 5.04 1.10 4.03
N THR A 151 4.78 2.20 4.75
CA THR A 151 5.25 2.42 6.13
C THR A 151 4.27 1.93 7.19
N GLY A 152 3.11 1.41 6.79
CA GLY A 152 2.08 0.86 7.69
C GLY A 152 1.40 1.86 8.63
N TYR A 153 1.93 3.09 8.76
CA TYR A 153 1.50 4.06 9.76
C TYR A 153 1.72 5.50 9.30
N HIS A 154 0.87 6.03 8.42
CA HIS A 154 0.80 7.50 8.25
C HIS A 154 -0.06 8.07 9.36
N LEU A 155 0.51 9.02 10.09
CA LEU A 155 -0.18 9.88 11.03
C LEU A 155 -0.99 10.91 10.21
N ARG A 156 -2.28 10.65 10.00
CA ARG A 156 -3.16 11.58 9.29
C ARG A 156 -4.04 12.34 10.27
N ILE A 157 -4.23 13.63 10.00
CA ILE A 157 -5.16 14.49 10.72
C ILE A 157 -6.51 14.41 10.00
N THR A 158 -7.59 14.09 10.72
CA THR A 158 -8.94 14.01 10.13
C THR A 158 -9.38 15.38 9.58
N GLY A 159 -9.79 15.42 8.32
CA GLY A 159 -10.02 16.66 7.55
C GLY A 159 -8.77 17.44 7.14
N GLY A 160 -7.59 17.15 7.72
CA GLY A 160 -6.35 17.90 7.54
C GLY A 160 -5.24 17.16 6.78
N LEU A 161 -4.14 17.88 6.59
CA LEU A 161 -2.87 17.36 6.07
C LEU A 161 -1.75 17.85 7.00
N SER A 162 -0.78 16.99 7.30
CA SER A 162 0.42 17.40 8.05
C SER A 162 1.33 18.23 7.17
N GLN A 163 2.19 19.05 7.79
CA GLN A 163 3.23 19.79 7.08
C GLN A 163 4.11 18.86 6.23
N ASP A 164 4.68 17.81 6.83
CA ASP A 164 5.52 16.83 6.13
C ASP A 164 4.80 16.20 4.93
N GLY A 165 3.51 15.91 5.06
CA GLY A 165 2.70 15.33 3.98
C GLY A 165 2.45 16.31 2.83
N ALA A 166 2.28 17.60 3.14
CA ALA A 166 2.11 18.66 2.16
C ALA A 166 3.40 18.94 1.37
N GLU A 167 4.53 19.05 2.09
CA GLU A 167 5.85 19.23 1.50
C GLU A 167 6.19 18.06 0.57
N ALA A 168 6.01 16.82 1.05
CA ALA A 168 6.26 15.61 0.26
C ALA A 168 5.39 15.55 -1.02
N GLU A 169 4.09 15.86 -0.94
CA GLU A 169 3.21 15.88 -2.11
C GLU A 169 3.70 16.88 -3.18
N ILE A 170 4.06 18.11 -2.78
CA ILE A 170 4.51 19.15 -3.72
C ILE A 170 5.87 18.81 -4.32
N GLU A 171 6.83 18.38 -3.51
CA GLU A 171 8.17 18.02 -3.98
C GLU A 171 8.10 16.84 -4.96
N ASN A 172 7.36 15.78 -4.61
CA ASN A 172 7.23 14.61 -5.46
C ASN A 172 6.49 14.92 -6.77
N LEU A 173 5.48 15.81 -6.74
CA LEU A 173 4.83 16.30 -7.96
C LEU A 173 5.82 17.07 -8.84
N LYS A 174 6.61 17.99 -8.29
CA LYS A 174 7.63 18.76 -9.04
C LYS A 174 8.66 17.83 -9.71
N LEU A 175 9.15 16.84 -8.97
CA LEU A 175 10.07 15.82 -9.51
C LEU A 175 9.42 15.02 -10.64
N SER A 176 8.15 14.61 -10.48
CA SER A 176 7.47 13.80 -11.48
C SER A 176 7.28 14.53 -12.82
N GLN A 177 7.25 15.87 -12.78
CA GLN A 177 7.14 16.68 -13.98
C GLN A 177 8.40 16.64 -14.85
N THR A 178 9.61 16.54 -14.27
CA THR A 178 10.86 16.60 -15.05
C THR A 178 10.97 15.42 -16.01
N GLY A 179 10.69 14.20 -15.55
CA GLY A 179 10.69 12.99 -16.38
C GLY A 179 9.62 12.94 -17.47
N ARG A 180 8.64 13.85 -17.41
CA ARG A 180 7.51 13.90 -18.36
C ARG A 180 7.64 15.04 -19.38
N LYS A 181 8.62 15.94 -19.23
CA LYS A 181 8.85 17.08 -20.15
C LYS A 181 9.21 16.64 -21.58
N GLU A 182 9.82 15.46 -21.74
CA GLU A 182 10.09 14.87 -23.06
C GLU A 182 8.83 14.35 -23.76
N HIS A 183 7.75 14.13 -23.00
CA HIS A 183 6.45 13.67 -23.49
C HIS A 183 5.45 14.82 -23.54
N LYS A 184 5.66 15.77 -24.46
CA LYS A 184 4.89 17.04 -24.58
C LYS A 184 3.36 16.91 -24.70
N SER A 185 2.82 15.71 -24.96
CA SER A 185 1.38 15.43 -25.02
C SER A 185 0.81 14.85 -23.72
N PHE A 186 1.60 14.76 -22.65
CA PHE A 186 1.24 13.99 -21.47
C PHE A 186 0.45 14.81 -20.44
N ILE A 187 -0.71 14.30 -20.09
CA ILE A 187 -1.57 14.84 -19.02
C ILE A 187 -1.13 14.26 -17.69
N GLN A 188 -1.04 15.09 -16.65
CA GLN A 188 -0.69 14.66 -15.29
C GLN A 188 -1.32 15.57 -14.24
N VAL A 189 -1.30 15.13 -12.98
CA VAL A 189 -1.53 16.02 -11.83
C VAL A 189 -0.35 16.98 -11.72
N ARG A 190 -0.60 18.27 -11.44
CA ARG A 190 0.45 19.29 -11.31
C ARG A 190 0.40 19.97 -9.94
N PRO A 191 1.54 20.30 -9.31
CA PRO A 191 1.54 21.12 -8.12
C PRO A 191 1.13 22.55 -8.50
N LEU A 192 0.52 23.28 -7.55
CA LEU A 192 0.30 24.72 -7.68
C LEU A 192 0.88 25.47 -6.49
N ALA A 193 0.40 25.18 -5.29
CA ALA A 193 0.84 25.87 -4.08
C ALA A 193 0.61 25.03 -2.83
N TYR A 194 1.34 25.32 -1.75
CA TYR A 194 1.01 24.83 -0.41
C TYR A 194 1.22 25.90 0.65
N LYS A 195 0.58 25.72 1.80
CA LYS A 195 0.70 26.60 2.96
C LYS A 195 0.49 25.82 4.25
N THR A 196 1.29 26.11 5.26
CA THR A 196 1.12 25.66 6.64
C THR A 196 0.31 26.68 7.43
N PHE A 197 -0.43 26.21 8.43
CA PHE A 197 -1.25 27.02 9.31
C PHE A 197 -1.49 26.28 10.64
N ILE A 198 -1.83 27.01 11.69
CA ILE A 198 -2.08 26.45 13.03
C ILE A 198 -3.58 26.45 13.29
N ILE A 199 -4.09 25.35 13.86
CA ILE A 199 -5.43 25.32 14.44
C ILE A 199 -5.31 25.27 15.96
N ASP A 200 -5.83 26.30 16.61
CA ASP A 200 -6.02 26.33 18.05
C ASP A 200 -7.36 25.69 18.42
N LYS A 201 -7.32 24.52 19.03
CA LYS A 201 -8.46 23.96 19.77
C LYS A 201 -8.22 24.10 21.26
N GLU A 202 -9.30 24.16 22.04
CA GLU A 202 -9.33 24.53 23.48
C GLU A 202 -8.27 23.88 24.39
N ASN A 203 -7.56 22.82 23.96
CA ASN A 203 -6.44 22.22 24.70
C ASN A 203 -5.25 21.74 23.83
N SER A 204 -5.15 22.13 22.55
CA SER A 204 -4.00 21.80 21.70
C SER A 204 -3.93 22.70 20.46
N SER A 205 -2.79 23.32 20.22
CA SER A 205 -2.44 23.84 18.89
C SER A 205 -1.93 22.69 18.02
N GLN A 206 -2.35 22.63 16.76
CA GLN A 206 -1.81 21.66 15.80
C GLN A 206 -1.41 22.33 14.49
N ASP A 207 -0.21 22.00 14.03
CA ASP A 207 0.29 22.38 12.72
C ASP A 207 -0.42 21.57 11.63
N MET A 208 -1.05 22.27 10.72
CA MET A 208 -1.73 21.73 9.55
C MET A 208 -1.19 22.36 8.28
N ALA A 209 -1.53 21.76 7.15
CA ALA A 209 -1.18 22.27 5.85
C ALA A 209 -2.32 22.11 4.83
N GLN A 210 -2.34 22.99 3.84
CA GLN A 210 -3.17 22.89 2.64
C GLN A 210 -2.28 22.75 1.42
N VAL A 211 -2.68 21.87 0.51
CA VAL A 211 -2.06 21.72 -0.81
C VAL A 211 -3.09 22.03 -1.86
N ILE A 212 -2.72 22.88 -2.81
CA ILE A 212 -3.46 23.14 -4.03
C ILE A 212 -2.71 22.49 -5.19
N ARG A 213 -3.42 21.63 -5.93
CA ARG A 213 -2.91 20.94 -7.11
C ARG A 213 -3.92 21.00 -8.25
N LEU A 214 -3.44 20.75 -9.46
CA LEU A 214 -4.22 20.77 -10.67
C LEU A 214 -4.47 19.34 -11.14
N VAL A 215 -5.74 18.96 -11.30
CA VAL A 215 -6.15 17.59 -11.68
C VAL A 215 -6.98 17.58 -12.96
N PRO A 216 -6.86 16.56 -13.82
CA PRO A 216 -7.61 16.50 -15.09
C PRO A 216 -9.06 16.05 -14.92
N SER A 217 -9.39 15.44 -13.78
CA SER A 217 -10.69 14.83 -13.52
C SER A 217 -10.86 14.58 -12.03
N THR A 218 -12.11 14.40 -11.64
CA THR A 218 -12.51 13.88 -10.32
C THR A 218 -12.81 12.39 -10.35
N PHE A 219 -13.10 11.79 -11.51
CA PHE A 219 -13.46 10.38 -11.59
C PHE A 219 -12.24 9.49 -11.42
N ARG A 220 -12.39 8.45 -10.60
CA ARG A 220 -11.36 7.47 -10.29
C ARG A 220 -11.67 6.13 -10.94
N TYR A 221 -10.65 5.36 -11.28
CA TYR A 221 -10.83 4.05 -11.90
C TYR A 221 -11.65 3.09 -11.01
N SER A 222 -11.69 3.23 -9.69
CA SER A 222 -12.49 2.35 -8.82
C SER A 222 -13.97 2.69 -8.73
N PHE A 223 -14.45 3.80 -9.31
CA PHE A 223 -15.84 4.22 -9.14
C PHE A 223 -16.79 3.40 -10.03
N SER A 224 -17.92 2.98 -9.47
CA SER A 224 -18.92 2.12 -10.10
C SER A 224 -20.34 2.37 -9.54
N GLN A 225 -21.33 1.63 -10.01
CA GLN A 225 -22.71 1.63 -9.49
C GLN A 225 -23.40 3.01 -9.60
N ASN A 226 -23.09 3.75 -10.66
CA ASN A 226 -23.79 4.95 -11.06
C ASN A 226 -23.76 4.99 -12.58
N GLU A 227 -24.93 4.96 -13.22
CA GLU A 227 -25.04 4.83 -14.69
C GLU A 227 -24.18 5.85 -15.46
N ALA A 228 -24.12 7.10 -15.00
CA ALA A 228 -23.31 8.13 -15.67
C ALA A 228 -21.80 7.88 -15.52
N ILE A 229 -21.36 7.26 -14.42
CA ILE A 229 -19.98 6.84 -14.20
C ILE A 229 -19.67 5.57 -15.00
N ASP A 230 -20.54 4.56 -14.91
CA ASP A 230 -20.36 3.25 -15.54
C ASP A 230 -20.33 3.37 -17.08
N ASN A 231 -21.12 4.29 -17.65
CA ASN A 231 -21.09 4.61 -19.07
C ASN A 231 -19.83 5.40 -19.50
N LEU A 232 -19.22 6.14 -18.58
CA LEU A 232 -18.04 6.98 -18.86
C LEU A 232 -16.72 6.21 -18.69
N LEU A 233 -16.65 5.33 -17.69
CA LEU A 233 -15.40 4.70 -17.28
C LEU A 233 -15.32 3.26 -17.82
N PRO A 234 -14.61 3.01 -18.93
CA PRO A 234 -14.37 1.64 -19.36
C PRO A 234 -13.58 0.88 -18.30
N LYS A 235 -14.14 -0.23 -17.84
CA LYS A 235 -13.52 -1.13 -16.86
C LYS A 235 -12.92 -2.33 -17.57
N SER A 236 -11.59 -2.40 -17.59
CA SER A 236 -10.87 -3.64 -17.87
C SER A 236 -9.54 -3.69 -17.14
N ASP A 237 -9.16 -4.89 -16.70
CA ASP A 237 -7.85 -5.13 -16.07
C ASP A 237 -6.71 -4.70 -17.00
N GLU A 238 -6.88 -4.85 -18.32
CA GLU A 238 -5.88 -4.47 -19.31
C GLU A 238 -5.67 -2.95 -19.38
N ILE A 239 -6.75 -2.14 -19.35
CA ILE A 239 -6.67 -0.67 -19.32
C ILE A 239 -6.00 -0.22 -18.02
N TYR A 240 -6.40 -0.80 -16.88
CA TYR A 240 -5.79 -0.52 -15.58
C TYR A 240 -4.29 -0.81 -15.59
N MET A 241 -3.91 -2.02 -15.99
CA MET A 241 -2.53 -2.48 -15.98
C MET A 241 -1.66 -1.75 -17.01
N SER A 242 -2.21 -1.43 -18.18
CA SER A 242 -1.53 -0.61 -19.20
C SER A 242 -1.21 0.79 -18.67
N ASN A 243 -2.20 1.49 -18.10
CA ASN A 243 -1.99 2.82 -17.53
C ASN A 243 -1.02 2.80 -16.36
N LEU A 244 -1.12 1.79 -15.51
CA LEU A 244 -0.23 1.67 -14.38
C LEU A 244 1.22 1.40 -14.80
N GLY A 245 1.42 0.53 -15.80
CA GLY A 245 2.74 0.27 -16.39
C GLY A 245 3.33 1.54 -17.01
N ARG A 246 2.51 2.32 -17.71
CA ARG A 246 2.88 3.61 -18.31
C ARG A 246 3.32 4.62 -17.24
N GLU A 247 2.51 4.81 -16.20
CA GLU A 247 2.80 5.76 -15.11
C GLU A 247 4.07 5.35 -14.33
N THR A 248 4.25 4.05 -14.07
CA THR A 248 5.44 3.53 -13.40
C THR A 248 6.70 3.72 -14.27
N ALA A 249 6.60 3.47 -15.58
CA ALA A 249 7.69 3.69 -16.52
C ALA A 249 8.15 5.15 -16.54
N LEU A 250 7.21 6.10 -16.46
CA LEU A 250 7.52 7.53 -16.44
C LEU A 250 8.24 7.94 -15.16
N LEU A 251 7.78 7.47 -14.00
CA LEU A 251 8.46 7.72 -12.72
C LEU A 251 9.86 7.10 -12.68
N LEU A 252 10.07 5.98 -13.37
CA LEU A 252 11.39 5.35 -13.53
C LEU A 252 12.23 5.91 -14.68
N SER A 253 11.71 6.91 -15.39
CA SER A 253 12.43 7.63 -16.45
C SER A 253 12.77 9.07 -16.08
N SER A 254 12.34 9.56 -14.90
CA SER A 254 12.67 10.90 -14.43
C SER A 254 14.15 11.05 -14.05
N ASP A 255 14.65 12.28 -14.15
CA ASP A 255 16.03 12.64 -13.79
C ASP A 255 16.39 12.17 -12.37
N GLU A 256 15.47 12.42 -11.44
CA GLU A 256 15.45 11.76 -10.15
C GLU A 256 14.38 10.69 -10.17
N LEU A 257 14.81 9.43 -10.26
CA LEU A 257 13.92 8.27 -10.32
C LEU A 257 12.99 8.21 -9.11
N GLN A 258 11.70 8.00 -9.35
CA GLN A 258 10.67 7.90 -8.32
C GLN A 258 9.93 6.56 -8.37
N VAL A 259 9.28 6.21 -7.25
CA VAL A 259 8.34 5.09 -7.18
C VAL A 259 7.15 5.50 -6.35
N HIS A 260 5.96 5.09 -6.80
CA HIS A 260 4.71 5.38 -6.13
C HIS A 260 4.33 4.24 -5.18
N ASN A 261 4.37 4.48 -3.88
CA ASN A 261 4.11 3.45 -2.86
C ASN A 261 2.61 3.19 -2.62
N ASN A 262 1.73 4.05 -3.15
CA ASN A 262 0.29 3.97 -2.96
C ASN A 262 -0.46 3.73 -4.27
N ILE A 263 -0.05 2.71 -5.03
CA ILE A 263 -0.67 2.32 -6.29
C ILE A 263 -1.92 1.48 -6.00
N ASN A 264 -3.08 1.96 -6.43
CA ASN A 264 -4.36 1.25 -6.39
C ASN A 264 -5.36 1.88 -7.37
N PRO A 265 -6.46 1.17 -7.73
CA PRO A 265 -7.54 1.69 -8.56
C PRO A 265 -8.11 3.05 -8.14
N ASN A 266 -8.19 3.33 -6.84
CA ASN A 266 -8.69 4.60 -6.33
C ASN A 266 -7.70 5.76 -6.59
N ASN A 267 -6.41 5.49 -6.81
CA ASN A 267 -5.41 6.54 -7.09
C ASN A 267 -5.11 6.75 -8.58
N LEU A 268 -5.99 6.28 -9.46
CA LEU A 268 -5.94 6.53 -10.90
C LEU A 268 -7.09 7.44 -11.32
N LEU A 269 -6.76 8.66 -11.74
CA LEU A 269 -7.72 9.64 -12.24
C LEU A 269 -7.98 9.46 -13.73
N TYR A 270 -9.26 9.45 -14.10
CA TYR A 270 -9.72 9.33 -15.47
C TYR A 270 -9.26 10.51 -16.34
N VAL A 271 -8.84 10.22 -17.57
CA VAL A 271 -8.49 11.25 -18.56
C VAL A 271 -9.26 11.02 -19.85
N SER A 272 -9.29 9.77 -20.33
CA SER A 272 -10.04 9.33 -21.50
C SER A 272 -10.24 7.81 -21.42
N ASP A 273 -11.00 7.23 -22.35
CA ASP A 273 -11.34 5.80 -22.36
C ASP A 273 -10.12 4.87 -22.13
N GLU A 274 -8.97 5.21 -22.71
CA GLU A 274 -7.75 4.40 -22.56
C GLU A 274 -6.70 5.01 -21.60
N THR A 275 -6.97 6.17 -21.01
CA THR A 275 -5.96 6.93 -20.26
C THR A 275 -6.41 7.27 -18.84
N TYR A 276 -5.57 6.90 -17.88
CA TYR A 276 -5.67 7.25 -16.47
C TYR A 276 -4.30 7.68 -15.94
N VAL A 277 -4.27 8.65 -15.04
CA VAL A 277 -3.03 9.20 -14.45
C VAL A 277 -2.98 8.99 -12.95
N LEU A 278 -1.79 8.78 -12.40
CA LEU A 278 -1.63 8.63 -10.95
C LEU A 278 -1.91 9.94 -10.20
N THR A 279 -2.37 9.81 -8.97
CA THR A 279 -2.53 10.89 -7.99
C THR A 279 -2.05 10.43 -6.60
N ASP A 280 -2.00 11.36 -5.66
CA ASP A 280 -1.55 11.15 -4.26
C ASP A 280 -0.04 10.89 -4.14
N TYR A 281 0.72 11.90 -4.57
CA TYR A 281 2.18 11.89 -4.63
C TYR A 281 2.89 12.09 -3.28
N GLU A 282 2.16 12.31 -2.19
CA GLU A 282 2.68 12.25 -0.80
C GLU A 282 3.56 11.01 -0.58
N GLU A 283 3.20 9.87 -1.18
CA GLU A 283 3.87 8.58 -1.04
C GLU A 283 4.68 8.19 -2.31
N CYS A 284 5.21 9.17 -3.04
CA CYS A 284 5.98 8.95 -4.27
C CYS A 284 7.46 9.40 -4.18
N PRO A 285 8.23 8.92 -3.19
CA PRO A 285 9.58 9.42 -2.92
C PRO A 285 10.58 9.01 -4.02
N PRO A 286 11.74 9.68 -4.09
CA PRO A 286 12.87 9.20 -4.88
C PRO A 286 13.30 7.78 -4.51
N VAL A 287 13.64 6.96 -5.52
CA VAL A 287 14.14 5.58 -5.40
C VAL A 287 15.27 5.48 -4.39
N ASN A 288 16.16 6.48 -4.38
CA ASN A 288 17.37 6.51 -3.57
C ASN A 288 17.11 6.60 -2.06
N GLN A 289 15.90 7.04 -1.65
CA GLN A 289 15.52 7.18 -0.24
C GLN A 289 15.03 5.84 0.33
N TYR A 290 14.20 5.09 -0.39
CA TYR A 290 13.48 3.94 0.20
C TYR A 290 13.49 2.63 -0.62
N HIS A 291 13.80 2.62 -1.92
CA HIS A 291 13.66 1.39 -2.71
C HIS A 291 14.85 0.45 -2.58
N CYS A 292 14.53 -0.86 -2.61
CA CYS A 292 15.24 -2.01 -2.02
C CYS A 292 15.37 -2.01 -0.49
N ASN A 293 14.56 -1.23 0.23
CA ASN A 293 14.27 -1.56 1.61
C ASN A 293 13.35 -2.78 1.58
N LEU A 294 13.90 -3.90 1.98
CA LEU A 294 13.27 -4.84 2.88
C LEU A 294 11.80 -5.27 2.57
N ASP A 295 10.80 -4.43 2.71
CA ASP A 295 9.42 -4.75 2.37
C ASP A 295 9.23 -5.30 0.95
N ILE A 296 8.62 -6.49 0.87
CA ILE A 296 8.04 -7.03 -0.35
C ILE A 296 7.06 -6.02 -1.02
N PRO A 297 6.31 -5.18 -0.26
CA PRO A 297 5.58 -4.02 -0.81
C PRO A 297 6.44 -2.94 -1.51
N ASN A 298 7.73 -2.83 -1.18
CA ASN A 298 8.64 -1.80 -1.72
C ASN A 298 9.42 -2.29 -2.95
N THR A 299 8.92 -3.30 -3.67
CA THR A 299 9.35 -3.55 -5.05
C THR A 299 8.90 -2.39 -5.95
N PHE A 300 9.61 -2.15 -7.05
CA PHE A 300 9.23 -1.12 -8.03
C PHE A 300 7.82 -1.35 -8.58
N ILE A 301 7.41 -2.61 -8.58
CA ILE A 301 6.10 -3.08 -9.01
C ILE A 301 5.48 -3.81 -7.82
N PRO A 302 4.39 -3.31 -7.22
CA PRO A 302 3.73 -3.96 -6.08
C PRO A 302 3.38 -5.43 -6.37
N PRO A 303 3.64 -6.37 -5.44
CA PRO A 303 3.34 -7.79 -5.64
C PRO A 303 1.86 -8.12 -5.80
N SER A 304 0.97 -7.25 -5.32
CA SER A 304 -0.48 -7.36 -5.54
C SER A 304 -0.84 -7.41 -7.03
N LEU A 305 -0.01 -6.80 -7.88
CA LEU A 305 -0.20 -6.79 -9.33
C LEU A 305 0.15 -8.14 -9.99
N TRP A 306 0.86 -9.03 -9.30
CA TRP A 306 1.18 -10.37 -9.82
C TRP A 306 -0.03 -11.31 -9.81
N ALA A 307 -1.11 -10.92 -9.13
CA ALA A 307 -2.34 -11.68 -9.03
C ALA A 307 -3.26 -11.52 -10.25
N TYR A 308 -2.95 -10.60 -11.17
CA TYR A 308 -3.68 -10.38 -12.42
C TYR A 308 -3.32 -11.40 -13.49
N SER A 309 -4.18 -11.57 -14.49
CA SER A 309 -4.00 -12.52 -15.60
C SER A 309 -2.71 -12.26 -16.39
N GLU A 310 -2.18 -13.28 -17.08
CA GLU A 310 -0.97 -13.11 -17.91
C GLU A 310 -1.17 -12.03 -19.00
N ASN A 311 -2.38 -11.91 -19.57
CA ASN A 311 -2.71 -10.84 -20.53
C ASN A 311 -2.62 -9.45 -19.90
N ALA A 312 -3.23 -9.26 -18.72
CA ALA A 312 -3.19 -7.99 -18.01
C ALA A 312 -1.76 -7.63 -17.54
N GLN A 313 -0.97 -8.62 -17.10
CA GLN A 313 0.46 -8.42 -16.85
C GLN A 313 1.24 -8.04 -18.12
N GLY A 314 0.88 -8.64 -19.27
CA GLY A 314 1.43 -8.30 -20.58
C GLY A 314 1.16 -6.84 -20.96
N ALA A 315 -0.06 -6.35 -20.72
CA ALA A 315 -0.41 -4.95 -20.95
C ALA A 315 0.50 -4.00 -20.16
N PHE A 316 0.74 -4.27 -18.87
CA PHE A 316 1.67 -3.48 -18.06
C PHE A 316 3.09 -3.48 -18.63
N ILE A 317 3.63 -4.66 -19.01
CA ILE A 317 4.99 -4.78 -19.55
C ILE A 317 5.10 -4.02 -20.88
N SER A 318 4.09 -4.12 -21.75
CA SER A 318 4.07 -3.46 -23.06
C SER A 318 4.15 -1.93 -22.96
N SER A 319 3.57 -1.34 -21.91
CA SER A 319 3.62 0.11 -21.69
C SER A 319 5.05 0.64 -21.51
N PHE A 320 5.97 -0.16 -20.97
CA PHE A 320 7.38 0.25 -20.83
C PHE A 320 8.09 0.37 -22.18
N GLU A 321 7.72 -0.45 -23.17
CA GLU A 321 8.33 -0.40 -24.50
C GLU A 321 8.02 0.91 -25.23
N ASN A 322 6.90 1.55 -24.88
CA ASN A 322 6.40 2.77 -25.51
C ASN A 322 6.95 4.06 -24.87
N ILE A 323 7.52 3.98 -23.67
CA ILE A 323 8.01 5.17 -22.94
C ILE A 323 9.49 5.48 -23.23
N ASN A 324 10.38 4.49 -23.18
CA ASN A 324 11.82 4.74 -23.32
C ASN A 324 12.55 3.65 -24.13
N VAL A 325 13.41 4.06 -25.07
CA VAL A 325 14.23 3.16 -25.91
C VAL A 325 15.07 2.18 -25.07
N ARG A 326 15.56 2.63 -23.92
CA ARG A 326 16.28 1.79 -22.94
C ARG A 326 15.39 0.65 -22.46
N PHE A 327 14.15 0.92 -22.05
CA PHE A 327 13.23 -0.11 -21.58
C PHE A 327 12.85 -1.06 -22.70
N LYS A 328 12.50 -0.54 -23.89
CA LYS A 328 12.22 -1.37 -25.07
C LYS A 328 13.36 -2.34 -25.37
N THR A 329 14.60 -1.87 -25.33
CA THR A 329 15.78 -2.70 -25.55
C THR A 329 15.97 -3.75 -24.45
N LEU A 330 15.72 -3.39 -23.18
CA LEU A 330 15.85 -4.31 -22.07
C LEU A 330 14.78 -5.41 -22.10
N ILE A 331 13.52 -5.04 -22.32
CA ILE A 331 12.38 -5.96 -22.36
C ILE A 331 12.53 -6.94 -23.52
N SER A 332 12.78 -6.44 -24.73
CA SER A 332 12.96 -7.28 -25.93
C SER A 332 14.13 -8.25 -25.81
N LYS A 333 15.30 -7.81 -25.33
CA LYS A 333 16.48 -8.68 -25.15
C LYS A 333 16.29 -9.76 -24.10
N LYS A 334 15.56 -9.44 -23.03
CA LYS A 334 15.38 -10.35 -21.88
C LYS A 334 14.12 -11.22 -22.00
N ARG A 335 13.26 -10.98 -23.01
CA ARG A 335 11.98 -11.68 -23.22
C ARG A 335 11.15 -11.74 -21.94
N ILE A 336 10.93 -10.58 -21.33
CA ILE A 336 10.22 -10.47 -20.07
C ILE A 336 8.74 -10.80 -20.30
N MET A 337 8.26 -11.89 -19.72
CA MET A 337 6.85 -12.33 -19.83
C MET A 337 6.06 -12.16 -18.52
N ARG A 338 6.71 -11.79 -17.42
CA ARG A 338 6.07 -11.62 -16.09
C ARG A 338 6.63 -10.44 -15.33
N LEU A 339 5.78 -9.77 -14.55
CA LEU A 339 6.11 -8.58 -13.77
C LEU A 339 7.27 -8.79 -12.78
N GLN A 340 7.35 -9.98 -12.17
CA GLN A 340 8.44 -10.33 -11.26
C GLN A 340 9.81 -10.18 -11.93
N TYR A 341 9.95 -10.58 -13.19
CA TYR A 341 11.22 -10.48 -13.92
C TYR A 341 11.56 -9.03 -14.29
N LEU A 342 10.54 -8.19 -14.50
CA LEU A 342 10.73 -6.77 -14.77
C LEU A 342 11.34 -6.04 -13.57
N ASN A 343 10.86 -6.34 -12.36
CA ASN A 343 11.45 -5.83 -11.12
C ASN A 343 12.93 -6.22 -10.97
N ASP A 344 13.27 -7.48 -11.27
CA ASP A 344 14.67 -7.91 -11.26
C ASP A 344 15.52 -7.19 -12.32
N VAL A 345 14.95 -6.81 -13.48
CA VAL A 345 15.68 -6.05 -14.51
C VAL A 345 15.93 -4.62 -14.05
N PHE A 346 14.98 -3.97 -13.37
CA PHE A 346 15.20 -2.63 -12.80
C PHE A 346 16.36 -2.60 -11.81
N LEU A 347 16.36 -3.56 -10.88
CA LEU A 347 17.41 -3.71 -9.88
C LEU A 347 18.79 -3.99 -10.49
N ARG A 348 18.85 -4.64 -11.66
CA ARG A 348 20.12 -5.12 -12.24
C ARG A 348 20.70 -4.20 -13.31
N ASP A 349 19.85 -3.61 -14.13
CA ASP A 349 20.25 -2.96 -15.37
C ASP A 349 19.92 -1.46 -15.38
N ILE A 350 19.12 -0.98 -14.41
CA ILE A 350 18.61 0.39 -14.41
C ILE A 350 19.21 1.27 -13.33
N ILE A 351 19.03 0.90 -12.06
CA ILE A 351 19.21 1.81 -10.92
C ILE A 351 20.39 1.48 -10.01
N TYR A 352 21.10 0.38 -10.29
CA TYR A 352 22.05 -0.29 -9.38
C TYR A 352 23.25 0.55 -8.92
N VAL A 353 23.96 1.24 -9.84
CA VAL A 353 25.17 2.01 -9.47
C VAL A 353 24.83 3.23 -8.63
N ASP A 354 23.89 4.05 -9.09
CA ASP A 354 23.54 5.30 -8.42
C ASP A 354 22.87 5.04 -7.07
N THR A 355 22.05 3.98 -7.00
CA THR A 355 21.46 3.51 -5.74
C THR A 355 22.52 3.08 -4.75
N TYR A 356 23.51 2.27 -5.17
CA TYR A 356 24.61 1.86 -4.29
C TYR A 356 25.43 3.05 -3.78
N LYS A 357 25.83 3.97 -4.67
CA LYS A 357 26.59 5.17 -4.29
C LYS A 357 25.83 6.06 -3.31
N THR A 358 24.53 6.25 -3.55
CA THR A 358 23.70 7.08 -2.68
C THR A 358 23.58 6.46 -1.29
N ARG A 359 23.34 5.13 -1.23
CA ARG A 359 23.27 4.38 0.03
C ARG A 359 24.59 4.32 0.78
N LEU A 360 25.71 4.33 0.07
CA LEU A 360 27.03 4.35 0.69
C LEU A 360 27.33 5.72 1.34
N LYS A 361 26.87 6.81 0.71
CA LYS A 361 27.01 8.18 1.23
C LYS A 361 26.03 8.48 2.37
N LYS A 362 24.77 8.09 2.22
CA LYS A 362 23.72 8.28 3.22
C LYS A 362 23.66 7.04 4.11
N ALA A 363 24.21 7.11 5.33
CA ALA A 363 24.02 6.05 6.32
C ALA A 363 22.50 5.82 6.48
N LYS A 364 22.01 4.65 6.07
CA LYS A 364 20.58 4.36 6.19
C LYS A 364 20.26 4.03 7.63
N LYS A 365 19.23 4.68 8.16
CA LYS A 365 18.58 4.26 9.41
C LYS A 365 17.92 2.90 9.16
N ASN A 366 18.05 1.99 10.12
CA ASN A 366 17.40 0.67 10.10
C ASN A 366 15.87 0.75 10.32
N GLU A 367 15.24 1.86 9.93
CA GLU A 367 13.85 2.20 10.26
C GLU A 367 12.88 1.22 9.61
N SER A 368 13.02 0.96 8.31
CA SER A 368 12.25 -0.10 7.63
C SER A 368 12.44 -1.51 8.22
N LEU A 369 13.62 -1.87 8.77
CA LEU A 369 13.79 -3.15 9.50
C LEU A 369 12.94 -3.15 10.77
N LYS A 370 12.95 -2.04 11.50
CA LYS A 370 12.19 -1.88 12.74
C LYS A 370 10.69 -1.91 12.49
N ASP A 371 10.22 -1.22 11.46
CA ASP A 371 8.80 -1.18 11.09
C ASP A 371 8.29 -2.58 10.73
N ASN A 372 9.05 -3.32 9.91
CA ASN A 372 8.76 -4.72 9.59
C ASN A 372 8.73 -5.62 10.83
N LEU A 373 9.70 -5.46 11.74
CA LEU A 373 9.73 -6.21 12.99
C LEU A 373 8.57 -5.85 13.90
N HIS A 374 8.17 -4.58 13.95
CA HIS A 374 7.02 -4.13 14.71
C HIS A 374 5.73 -4.70 14.14
N PHE A 375 5.58 -4.70 12.81
CA PHE A 375 4.49 -5.37 12.13
C PHE A 375 4.45 -6.86 12.49
N ILE A 376 5.59 -7.57 12.44
CA ILE A 376 5.71 -8.98 12.85
C ILE A 376 5.30 -9.21 14.30
N LYS A 377 5.80 -8.39 15.22
CA LYS A 377 5.43 -8.46 16.64
C LYS A 377 3.95 -8.17 16.87
N SER A 378 3.33 -7.34 16.03
CA SER A 378 1.91 -7.00 16.14
C SER A 378 0.97 -8.12 15.69
N PHE A 379 1.44 -9.09 14.88
CA PHE A 379 0.61 -10.19 14.37
C PHE A 379 0.92 -11.56 14.97
N MET A 380 2.06 -11.73 15.63
CA MET A 380 2.46 -12.97 16.30
C MET A 380 2.07 -12.94 17.78
N PRO A 381 1.69 -14.08 18.38
CA PRO A 381 1.34 -14.12 19.79
C PRO A 381 2.59 -13.86 20.65
N LYS A 382 2.43 -13.18 21.80
CA LYS A 382 3.57 -12.76 22.66
C LYS A 382 4.52 -13.91 23.01
N ASN A 383 3.96 -15.08 23.30
CA ASN A 383 4.71 -16.27 23.70
C ASN A 383 5.57 -16.86 22.57
N TYR A 384 5.30 -16.52 21.30
CA TYR A 384 6.22 -16.83 20.20
C TYR A 384 7.56 -16.10 20.37
N PHE A 385 7.65 -15.04 21.16
CA PHE A 385 8.92 -14.35 21.42
C PHE A 385 9.55 -14.69 22.78
N GLU A 386 8.96 -15.63 23.53
CA GLU A 386 9.36 -15.95 24.90
C GLU A 386 10.24 -17.21 25.01
N GLY A 387 10.38 -18.00 23.94
CA GLY A 387 11.09 -19.28 24.04
C GLY A 387 11.43 -19.96 22.71
N ASP A 388 11.83 -21.22 22.82
CA ASP A 388 12.27 -22.06 21.71
C ASP A 388 11.14 -22.26 20.66
N VAL A 389 11.46 -22.00 19.38
CA VAL A 389 10.49 -22.09 18.28
C VAL A 389 10.01 -23.52 18.06
N ASP A 390 10.86 -24.54 18.21
CA ASP A 390 10.46 -25.94 18.06
C ASP A 390 9.45 -26.31 19.14
N LYS A 391 9.68 -25.83 20.38
CA LYS A 391 8.72 -26.00 21.48
C LYS A 391 7.39 -25.33 21.13
N TRP A 392 7.41 -24.09 20.63
CA TRP A 392 6.19 -23.37 20.22
C TRP A 392 5.43 -24.10 19.11
N ILE A 393 6.13 -24.58 18.07
CA ILE A 393 5.51 -25.30 16.96
C ILE A 393 4.81 -26.57 17.46
N LYS A 394 5.50 -27.38 18.27
CA LYS A 394 5.00 -28.68 18.77
C LYS A 394 3.80 -28.51 19.69
N THR A 395 3.87 -27.53 20.59
CA THR A 395 2.89 -27.38 21.66
C THR A 395 1.67 -26.57 21.21
N ARG A 396 1.85 -25.56 20.34
CA ARG A 396 0.78 -24.61 19.97
C ARG A 396 0.41 -24.67 18.50
N PHE A 397 1.35 -24.36 17.61
CA PHE A 397 1.05 -24.16 16.19
C PHE A 397 0.38 -25.38 15.52
N ILE A 398 0.91 -26.59 15.77
CA ILE A 398 0.32 -27.83 15.22
C ILE A 398 -1.08 -28.05 15.78
N SER A 399 -1.25 -27.89 17.09
CA SER A 399 -2.55 -28.04 17.76
C SER A 399 -3.59 -27.10 17.16
N ASP A 400 -3.22 -25.82 16.95
CA ASP A 400 -4.09 -24.82 16.34
C ASP A 400 -4.50 -25.17 14.91
N LEU A 401 -3.55 -25.64 14.10
CA LEU A 401 -3.84 -26.08 12.74
C LEU A 401 -4.76 -27.31 12.70
N GLU A 402 -4.61 -28.24 13.65
CA GLU A 402 -5.53 -29.39 13.75
C GLU A 402 -6.96 -28.94 14.13
N ILE A 403 -7.12 -27.91 14.98
CA ILE A 403 -8.44 -27.29 15.24
C ILE A 403 -9.03 -26.78 13.93
N LYS A 404 -8.24 -25.98 13.21
CA LYS A 404 -8.73 -25.36 11.97
C LYS A 404 -9.05 -26.40 10.91
N LYS A 405 -8.30 -27.50 10.88
CA LYS A 405 -8.62 -28.65 10.04
C LYS A 405 -10.00 -29.23 10.38
N GLN A 406 -10.28 -29.51 11.65
CA GLN A 406 -11.55 -30.06 12.11
C GLN A 406 -12.73 -29.11 11.86
N LEU A 407 -12.55 -27.81 12.12
CA LEU A 407 -13.58 -26.79 11.82
C LEU A 407 -13.89 -26.73 10.32
N ASN A 408 -12.87 -26.77 9.45
CA ASN A 408 -13.09 -26.80 8.01
C ASN A 408 -13.75 -28.11 7.54
N GLU A 409 -13.43 -29.26 8.13
CA GLU A 409 -14.12 -30.52 7.86
C GLU A 409 -15.61 -30.43 8.21
N PHE A 410 -15.91 -29.85 9.38
CA PHE A 410 -17.28 -29.55 9.78
C PHE A 410 -17.97 -28.62 8.79
N TYR A 411 -17.40 -27.47 8.45
CA TYR A 411 -18.01 -26.52 7.52
C TYR A 411 -18.23 -27.10 6.13
N ILE A 412 -17.31 -27.93 5.62
CA ILE A 412 -17.47 -28.60 4.32
C ILE A 412 -18.66 -29.56 4.37
N THR A 413 -18.77 -30.32 5.47
CA THR A 413 -19.85 -31.28 5.69
C THR A 413 -21.19 -30.57 5.84
N PHE A 414 -21.25 -29.54 6.69
CA PHE A 414 -22.43 -28.72 6.92
C PHE A 414 -22.89 -27.98 5.66
N THR A 415 -21.94 -27.44 4.87
CA THR A 415 -22.25 -26.83 3.56
C THR A 415 -22.86 -27.83 2.59
N ARG A 416 -22.38 -29.08 2.59
CA ARG A 416 -22.91 -30.14 1.74
C ARG A 416 -24.35 -30.52 2.15
N GLU A 417 -24.67 -30.44 3.43
CA GLU A 417 -25.97 -30.84 3.99
C GLU A 417 -27.01 -29.72 3.94
N HIS A 418 -26.60 -28.47 4.18
CA HIS A 418 -27.51 -27.34 4.38
C HIS A 418 -27.35 -26.21 3.34
N GLY A 419 -26.36 -26.31 2.46
CA GLY A 419 -26.05 -25.28 1.47
C GLY A 419 -25.11 -24.18 1.99
N PHE A 420 -24.43 -23.52 1.05
CA PHE A 420 -23.38 -22.56 1.36
C PHE A 420 -23.91 -21.27 2.00
N GLU A 421 -25.01 -20.72 1.49
CA GLU A 421 -25.61 -19.49 2.05
C GLU A 421 -26.12 -19.68 3.49
N ASN A 422 -26.67 -20.85 3.80
CA ASN A 422 -27.07 -21.18 5.17
C ASN A 422 -25.87 -21.33 6.10
N THR A 423 -24.78 -21.91 5.60
CA THR A 423 -23.51 -22.00 6.34
C THR A 423 -22.93 -20.61 6.59
N LYS A 424 -22.89 -19.76 5.56
CA LYS A 424 -22.39 -18.38 5.61
C LYS A 424 -23.20 -17.51 6.56
N SER A 425 -24.53 -17.62 6.56
CA SER A 425 -25.40 -16.92 7.50
C SER A 425 -25.28 -17.43 8.94
N CYS A 426 -25.07 -18.73 9.16
CA CYS A 426 -24.76 -19.26 10.50
C CYS A 426 -23.43 -18.70 11.01
N TRP A 427 -22.39 -18.70 10.17
CA TRP A 427 -21.08 -18.13 10.48
C TRP A 427 -21.16 -16.64 10.83
N ASN A 428 -21.90 -15.87 10.02
CA ASN A 428 -22.11 -14.43 10.23
C ASN A 428 -23.12 -14.11 11.34
N GLN A 429 -23.68 -15.13 12.01
CA GLN A 429 -24.71 -15.01 13.04
C GLN A 429 -26.01 -14.33 12.55
N THR A 430 -26.24 -14.26 11.24
CA THR A 430 -27.42 -13.68 10.60
C THR A 430 -28.51 -14.70 10.28
N GLN A 431 -28.27 -15.99 10.55
CA GLN A 431 -29.25 -17.05 10.33
C GLN A 431 -30.49 -16.88 11.22
N THR A 432 -31.67 -17.05 10.61
CA THR A 432 -32.98 -16.90 11.27
C THR A 432 -33.57 -18.23 11.75
N ASP A 433 -33.17 -19.36 11.15
CA ASP A 433 -33.50 -20.69 11.68
C ASP A 433 -32.73 -20.99 12.97
N LYS A 434 -33.47 -20.99 14.08
CA LYS A 434 -32.93 -21.21 15.43
C LYS A 434 -32.34 -22.61 15.61
N LEU A 435 -32.99 -23.66 15.08
CA LEU A 435 -32.53 -25.04 15.25
C LEU A 435 -31.23 -25.27 14.48
N LEU A 436 -31.16 -24.74 13.25
CA LEU A 436 -29.97 -24.82 12.42
C LEU A 436 -28.79 -24.07 13.07
N LYS A 437 -29.05 -22.86 13.58
CA LYS A 437 -28.06 -22.06 14.31
C LYS A 437 -27.56 -22.77 15.58
N GLU A 438 -28.45 -23.31 16.39
CA GLU A 438 -28.10 -24.04 17.62
C GLU A 438 -27.29 -25.30 17.32
N SER A 439 -27.67 -26.06 16.28
CA SER A 439 -26.91 -27.24 15.83
C SER A 439 -25.50 -26.86 15.39
N PHE A 440 -25.36 -25.78 14.62
CA PHE A 440 -24.08 -25.27 14.16
C PHE A 440 -23.18 -24.82 15.33
N GLU A 441 -23.72 -24.02 16.25
CA GLU A 441 -22.98 -23.54 17.43
C GLU A 441 -22.58 -24.68 18.38
N LYS A 442 -23.42 -25.69 18.54
CA LYS A 442 -23.15 -26.84 19.40
C LYS A 442 -21.93 -27.63 18.89
N GLU A 443 -21.85 -27.85 17.59
CA GLU A 443 -20.73 -28.60 17.00
C GLU A 443 -19.42 -27.82 17.09
N ILE A 444 -19.45 -26.51 16.82
CA ILE A 444 -18.28 -25.64 17.03
C ILE A 444 -17.80 -25.71 18.48
N LYS A 445 -18.72 -25.56 19.46
CA LYS A 445 -18.38 -25.65 20.89
C LYS A 445 -17.82 -27.03 21.28
N SER A 446 -18.30 -28.09 20.63
CA SER A 446 -17.79 -29.46 20.84
C SER A 446 -16.34 -29.60 20.37
N ILE A 447 -16.05 -29.16 19.15
CA ILE A 447 -14.70 -29.14 18.57
C ILE A 447 -13.76 -28.30 19.45
N GLU A 448 -14.17 -27.11 19.87
CA GLU A 448 -13.39 -26.25 20.77
C GLU A 448 -13.13 -26.91 22.13
N LYS A 449 -14.13 -27.58 22.72
CA LYS A 449 -14.02 -28.23 24.03
C LYS A 449 -13.04 -29.40 24.03
N GLY A 450 -13.08 -30.26 23.03
CA GLY A 450 -12.16 -31.40 22.91
C GLY A 450 -10.69 -30.97 22.88
N ILE A 451 -10.42 -29.78 22.36
CA ILE A 451 -9.06 -29.28 22.21
C ILE A 451 -8.59 -28.47 23.41
N ARG A 452 -9.50 -27.72 24.08
CA ARG A 452 -9.20 -27.13 25.40
C ARG A 452 -8.74 -28.19 26.40
N GLN A 453 -9.27 -29.42 26.30
CA GLN A 453 -8.82 -30.56 27.11
C GLN A 453 -7.42 -31.05 26.73
N LEU A 454 -7.07 -31.07 25.44
CA LEU A 454 -5.71 -31.40 24.97
C LEU A 454 -4.68 -30.37 25.42
N TRP A 455 -5.03 -29.08 25.43
CA TRP A 455 -4.16 -28.02 25.95
C TRP A 455 -4.01 -28.07 27.46
N ALA A 456 -5.11 -28.24 28.20
CA ALA A 456 -5.06 -28.35 29.67
C ALA A 456 -4.18 -29.52 30.17
N ALA A 457 -3.97 -30.55 29.34
CA ALA A 457 -3.07 -31.66 29.63
C ALA A 457 -1.56 -31.32 29.43
N SER A 458 -1.24 -30.18 28.82
CA SER A 458 0.13 -29.68 28.70
C SER A 458 0.46 -28.74 29.85
N THR A 459 1.62 -28.94 30.47
CA THR A 459 2.05 -28.25 31.70
C THR A 459 2.35 -26.74 31.54
N ASP A 460 2.18 -26.19 30.34
CA ASP A 460 2.62 -24.83 29.97
C ASP A 460 1.45 -23.83 29.74
N TYR A 461 0.22 -24.13 30.18
CA TYR A 461 -0.96 -23.27 29.90
C TYR A 461 -1.44 -22.47 31.12
N SER A 462 -1.71 -21.17 30.92
CA SER A 462 -2.49 -20.36 31.86
C SER A 462 -4.00 -20.41 31.53
N PRO A 463 -4.89 -20.52 32.54
CA PRO A 463 -6.35 -20.54 32.34
C PRO A 463 -6.94 -19.31 31.63
N GLU A 464 -6.30 -18.14 31.73
CA GLU A 464 -6.74 -16.91 31.05
C GLU A 464 -6.67 -16.99 29.52
N TRP A 465 -5.79 -17.85 28.97
CA TRP A 465 -5.59 -17.97 27.53
C TRP A 465 -6.61 -18.90 26.85
N ILE A 466 -6.97 -20.00 27.52
CA ILE A 466 -8.00 -20.96 27.05
C ILE A 466 -9.34 -20.25 26.80
N ASN A 467 -9.64 -19.19 27.57
CA ASN A 467 -10.87 -18.43 27.45
C ASN A 467 -10.86 -17.36 26.34
N ASN A 468 -9.69 -16.98 25.81
CA ASN A 468 -9.52 -15.92 24.81
C ASN A 468 -9.15 -16.45 23.40
N TYR A 469 -9.24 -17.76 23.15
CA TYR A 469 -8.84 -18.39 21.88
C TYR A 469 -9.57 -17.85 20.63
N VAL A 470 -10.73 -17.23 20.81
CA VAL A 470 -11.52 -16.62 19.72
C VAL A 470 -10.97 -15.23 19.32
N SER A 471 -10.03 -14.66 20.07
CA SER A 471 -9.50 -13.31 19.83
C SER A 471 -8.09 -13.31 19.22
N TYR A 472 -8.03 -13.09 17.90
CA TYR A 472 -6.95 -12.36 17.21
C TYR A 472 -5.53 -12.96 17.05
N ASP A 473 -5.36 -14.26 16.80
CA ASP A 473 -4.12 -14.70 16.11
C ASP A 473 -4.26 -14.48 14.60
N ARG A 474 -3.79 -13.31 14.12
CA ARG A 474 -3.89 -12.83 12.72
C ARG A 474 -3.34 -13.80 11.67
N LEU A 475 -2.33 -14.59 12.03
CA LEU A 475 -1.67 -15.53 11.14
C LEU A 475 -2.53 -16.77 10.82
N ILE A 476 -3.29 -17.26 11.81
CA ILE A 476 -4.17 -18.43 11.69
C ILE A 476 -5.57 -18.00 11.23
N THR A 477 -5.98 -16.76 11.51
CA THR A 477 -7.21 -16.15 10.98
C THR A 477 -7.18 -15.94 9.46
N LEU A 478 -6.02 -15.97 8.79
CA LEU A 478 -5.94 -16.08 7.32
C LEU A 478 -6.73 -17.27 6.76
N TYR A 479 -6.89 -18.34 7.55
CA TYR A 479 -7.69 -19.52 7.21
C TYR A 479 -9.08 -19.52 7.83
N TYR A 480 -9.47 -18.41 8.46
CA TYR A 480 -10.73 -18.21 9.17
C TYR A 480 -11.57 -17.06 8.60
N ASP A 481 -11.07 -16.39 7.55
CA ASP A 481 -11.91 -15.51 6.76
C ASP A 481 -13.12 -16.31 6.26
N VAL A 482 -14.30 -15.71 6.40
CA VAL A 482 -15.55 -16.26 5.87
C VAL A 482 -15.31 -16.53 4.39
N PRO A 483 -15.30 -17.81 3.94
CA PRO A 483 -15.12 -18.09 2.53
C PRO A 483 -16.28 -17.46 1.77
N ASP A 484 -16.00 -16.91 0.59
CA ASP A 484 -17.00 -16.40 -0.32
C ASP A 484 -17.52 -17.49 -1.26
N THR A 485 -16.80 -18.61 -1.36
CA THR A 485 -17.27 -19.79 -2.11
C THR A 485 -16.95 -21.12 -1.41
N HIS A 486 -17.72 -22.15 -1.75
CA HIS A 486 -17.42 -23.53 -1.33
C HIS A 486 -16.06 -24.04 -1.84
N SER A 487 -15.59 -23.51 -2.98
CA SER A 487 -14.27 -23.84 -3.54
C SER A 487 -13.14 -23.33 -2.66
N GLU A 488 -13.27 -22.11 -2.14
CA GLU A 488 -12.29 -21.50 -1.22
C GLU A 488 -12.20 -22.29 0.10
N LEU A 489 -13.34 -22.67 0.67
CA LEU A 489 -13.37 -23.51 1.87
C LEU A 489 -12.62 -24.84 1.67
N LYS A 490 -12.82 -25.50 0.53
CA LYS A 490 -12.09 -26.73 0.17
C LYS A 490 -10.59 -26.47 -0.03
N ASN A 491 -10.21 -25.34 -0.59
CA ASN A 491 -8.80 -24.97 -0.78
C ASN A 491 -8.12 -24.71 0.58
N GLN A 492 -8.74 -23.95 1.48
CA GLN A 492 -8.24 -23.71 2.83
C GLN A 492 -7.99 -25.03 3.58
N TYR A 493 -8.94 -25.98 3.50
CA TYR A 493 -8.78 -27.31 4.08
C TYR A 493 -7.55 -28.06 3.54
N ARG A 494 -7.35 -28.07 2.22
CA ARG A 494 -6.18 -28.70 1.59
C ARG A 494 -4.87 -28.04 2.01
N GLN A 495 -4.85 -26.70 2.09
CA GLN A 495 -3.69 -25.94 2.55
C GLN A 495 -3.30 -26.32 3.97
N ILE A 496 -4.25 -26.36 4.91
CA ILE A 496 -4.01 -26.76 6.30
C ILE A 496 -3.42 -28.18 6.37
N LYS A 497 -3.99 -29.14 5.63
CA LYS A 497 -3.43 -30.51 5.58
C LYS A 497 -2.00 -30.54 5.06
N SER A 498 -1.70 -29.70 4.07
CA SER A 498 -0.34 -29.61 3.53
C SER A 498 0.62 -29.06 4.59
N ILE A 499 0.24 -27.96 5.27
CA ILE A 499 1.07 -27.35 6.32
C ILE A 499 1.31 -28.31 7.48
N LEU A 500 0.30 -29.06 7.92
CA LEU A 500 0.45 -30.09 8.96
C LEU A 500 1.44 -31.19 8.55
N ARG A 501 1.38 -31.62 7.27
CA ARG A 501 2.34 -32.60 6.72
C ARG A 501 3.75 -32.03 6.70
N GLU A 502 3.90 -30.77 6.32
CA GLU A 502 5.18 -30.06 6.30
C GLU A 502 5.75 -29.86 7.70
N ALA A 503 4.91 -29.52 8.69
CA ALA A 503 5.30 -29.42 10.09
C ALA A 503 5.81 -30.75 10.65
N LYS A 504 5.21 -31.88 10.24
CA LYS A 504 5.72 -33.22 10.58
C LYS A 504 7.08 -33.48 9.94
N ALA A 505 7.20 -33.22 8.63
CA ALA A 505 8.45 -33.40 7.90
C ALA A 505 9.59 -32.50 8.42
N TYR A 506 9.26 -31.32 8.96
CA TYR A 506 10.20 -30.40 9.59
C TYR A 506 10.94 -31.05 10.75
N PHE A 507 10.22 -31.75 11.64
CA PHE A 507 10.83 -32.44 12.78
C PHE A 507 11.57 -33.73 12.39
N GLU A 508 11.17 -34.37 11.31
CA GLU A 508 11.80 -35.61 10.83
C GLU A 508 13.13 -35.34 10.11
N ASN A 509 13.18 -34.32 9.23
CA ASN A 509 14.30 -34.12 8.32
C ASN A 509 15.20 -32.93 8.66
N LYS A 510 14.75 -31.98 9.50
CA LYS A 510 15.43 -30.70 9.82
C LYS A 510 16.00 -29.95 8.61
N SER A 511 15.48 -30.20 7.41
CA SER A 511 16.01 -29.64 6.17
C SER A 511 15.06 -28.60 5.61
N PHE A 512 15.59 -27.41 5.36
CA PHE A 512 14.86 -26.31 4.76
C PHE A 512 15.12 -26.24 3.25
N GLN A 513 14.08 -26.13 2.43
CA GLN A 513 14.20 -25.57 1.09
C GLN A 513 13.13 -24.53 0.84
N ILE A 514 13.52 -23.26 0.98
CA ILE A 514 12.68 -22.14 0.56
C ILE A 514 12.89 -21.91 -0.94
N CYS A 515 11.86 -22.23 -1.72
CA CYS A 515 11.83 -22.02 -3.18
C CYS A 515 11.39 -20.59 -3.51
N ARG A 516 11.98 -20.00 -4.56
CA ARG A 516 11.69 -18.62 -5.03
C ARG A 516 10.20 -18.34 -5.28
N GLY A 517 9.42 -19.36 -5.63
CA GLY A 517 7.98 -19.24 -5.93
C GLY A 517 7.08 -19.04 -4.69
N CYS A 518 7.63 -19.02 -3.48
CA CYS A 518 6.87 -18.90 -2.22
C CYS A 518 6.61 -17.45 -1.77
N LEU A 519 7.00 -16.46 -2.58
CA LEU A 519 6.97 -15.04 -2.22
C LEU A 519 5.70 -14.29 -2.65
N SER A 520 4.74 -14.96 -3.27
CA SER A 520 3.43 -14.37 -3.53
C SER A 520 2.54 -14.55 -2.31
N PHE A 521 2.16 -13.45 -1.65
CA PHE A 521 1.21 -13.44 -0.53
C PHE A 521 -0.26 -13.71 -0.93
N ASP A 522 -0.53 -14.04 -2.20
CA ASP A 522 -1.87 -14.43 -2.63
C ASP A 522 -2.18 -15.89 -2.28
N TRP A 523 -2.29 -16.17 -0.98
CA TRP A 523 -2.52 -17.51 -0.42
C TRP A 523 -3.96 -17.95 -0.72
N LYS A 524 -4.89 -17.00 -0.89
CA LYS A 524 -6.31 -17.27 -1.16
C LYS A 524 -6.55 -18.00 -2.49
N LYS A 525 -5.69 -17.79 -3.50
CA LYS A 525 -5.86 -18.38 -4.83
C LYS A 525 -5.14 -19.72 -5.04
N ARG A 526 -4.30 -20.19 -4.10
CA ARG A 526 -3.51 -21.43 -4.26
C ARG A 526 -4.30 -22.66 -3.81
N ARG A 527 -4.32 -23.73 -4.61
CA ARG A 527 -5.01 -24.99 -4.26
C ARG A 527 -4.38 -25.73 -3.08
N ASP A 528 -3.05 -25.69 -2.96
CA ASP A 528 -2.28 -26.36 -1.91
C ASP A 528 -1.15 -25.45 -1.41
N ALA A 529 -0.79 -25.57 -0.13
CA ALA A 529 0.39 -24.92 0.43
C ALA A 529 1.66 -25.75 0.13
N GLN A 530 2.78 -25.08 -0.15
CA GLN A 530 4.09 -25.69 -0.39
C GLN A 530 4.99 -25.47 0.82
N PHE A 531 6.08 -26.24 0.96
CA PHE A 531 7.01 -26.21 2.11
C PHE A 531 7.51 -24.81 2.51
N GLY A 532 7.66 -23.89 1.55
CA GLY A 532 8.02 -22.50 1.85
C GLY A 532 6.93 -21.69 2.56
N HIS A 533 5.67 -22.11 2.51
CA HIS A 533 4.55 -21.51 3.22
C HIS A 533 4.56 -21.89 4.71
N PHE A 534 4.81 -23.15 5.08
CA PHE A 534 5.01 -23.53 6.49
C PHE A 534 6.12 -22.68 7.14
N ILE A 535 7.26 -22.52 6.46
CA ILE A 535 8.35 -21.67 6.93
C ILE A 535 7.95 -20.21 7.04
N SER A 536 7.09 -19.71 6.16
CA SER A 536 6.57 -18.34 6.25
C SER A 536 5.65 -18.14 7.47
N LEU A 537 4.99 -19.20 7.94
CA LEU A 537 4.15 -19.15 9.14
C LEU A 537 4.98 -19.25 10.43
N VAL A 538 6.01 -20.09 10.43
CA VAL A 538 6.87 -20.30 11.60
C VAL A 538 7.93 -19.21 11.73
N PHE A 539 8.49 -18.73 10.62
CA PHE A 539 9.51 -17.68 10.57
C PHE A 539 9.04 -16.55 9.66
N PRO A 540 8.05 -15.73 10.09
CA PRO A 540 7.46 -14.68 9.26
C PRO A 540 8.46 -13.67 8.66
N PHE A 541 9.60 -13.46 9.33
CA PHE A 541 10.66 -12.60 8.80
C PHE A 541 11.42 -13.22 7.63
N ALA A 542 11.44 -14.55 7.48
CA ALA A 542 12.34 -15.24 6.56
C ALA A 542 12.02 -15.00 5.06
N PRO A 543 10.76 -15.08 4.60
CA PRO A 543 10.42 -14.79 3.19
C PRO A 543 10.83 -13.36 2.81
N PHE A 544 10.54 -12.43 3.72
CA PHE A 544 10.91 -11.03 3.64
C PHE A 544 12.43 -10.84 3.51
N LEU A 545 13.22 -11.39 4.45
CA LEU A 545 14.68 -11.28 4.41
C LEU A 545 15.30 -11.99 3.20
N LEU A 546 14.68 -13.05 2.68
CA LEU A 546 15.15 -13.71 1.45
C LEU A 546 15.01 -12.82 0.22
N VAL A 547 13.89 -12.11 0.09
CA VAL A 547 13.70 -11.12 -0.98
C VAL A 547 14.72 -10.01 -0.86
N TYR A 548 14.91 -9.51 0.37
CA TYR A 548 15.91 -8.48 0.65
C TYR A 548 17.31 -8.92 0.21
N PHE A 549 17.82 -10.02 0.75
CA PHE A 549 19.17 -10.50 0.41
C PHE A 549 19.30 -10.87 -1.06
N TYR A 550 18.24 -11.38 -1.70
CA TYR A 550 18.26 -11.65 -3.13
C TYR A 550 18.41 -10.35 -3.94
N ASN A 551 17.54 -9.36 -3.69
CA ASN A 551 17.56 -8.08 -4.39
C ASN A 551 18.88 -7.34 -4.17
N GLU A 552 19.39 -7.33 -2.94
CA GLU A 552 20.69 -6.74 -2.61
C GLU A 552 21.83 -7.45 -3.33
N ARG A 553 21.82 -8.79 -3.35
CA ARG A 553 22.82 -9.56 -4.09
C ARG A 553 22.82 -9.19 -5.58
N GLU A 554 21.65 -9.16 -6.21
CA GLU A 554 21.55 -8.85 -7.63
C GLU A 554 21.99 -7.42 -7.93
N MET A 555 21.63 -6.43 -7.10
CA MET A 555 22.10 -5.05 -7.23
C MET A 555 23.64 -5.00 -7.12
N LEU A 556 24.21 -5.50 -6.01
CA LEU A 556 25.64 -5.41 -5.73
C LEU A 556 26.49 -6.15 -6.78
N LEU A 557 26.06 -7.33 -7.24
CA LEU A 557 26.77 -8.05 -8.30
C LEU A 557 26.80 -7.27 -9.62
N ASN A 558 25.77 -6.50 -9.94
CA ASN A 558 25.79 -5.67 -11.15
C ASN A 558 26.64 -4.43 -10.99
N VAL A 559 26.68 -3.83 -9.79
CA VAL A 559 27.65 -2.78 -9.48
C VAL A 559 29.07 -3.31 -9.69
N LEU A 560 29.37 -4.51 -9.19
CA LEU A 560 30.68 -5.15 -9.32
C LEU A 560 31.04 -5.43 -10.79
N LYS A 561 30.09 -5.86 -11.62
CA LYS A 561 30.34 -6.10 -13.05
C LYS A 561 30.67 -4.83 -13.83
N LYS A 562 30.16 -3.69 -13.36
CA LYS A 562 30.16 -2.45 -14.14
C LYS A 562 31.24 -1.48 -13.72
N GLN A 563 31.75 -1.58 -12.48
CA GLN A 563 33.03 -1.10 -11.90
C GLN A 563 33.60 0.30 -12.27
N GLN A 564 33.09 1.01 -13.27
CA GLN A 564 33.73 2.13 -13.95
C GLN A 564 33.78 3.41 -13.13
N HIS A 565 33.21 3.45 -11.92
CA HIS A 565 33.03 4.68 -11.18
C HIS A 565 33.15 4.55 -9.66
N LEU A 566 33.78 3.49 -9.15
CA LEU A 566 34.03 3.29 -7.72
C LEU A 566 35.51 3.45 -7.40
N SER A 567 35.81 4.16 -6.31
CA SER A 567 37.14 4.19 -5.71
C SER A 567 37.50 2.82 -5.12
N LYS A 568 38.79 2.56 -4.94
CA LYS A 568 39.31 1.31 -4.34
C LYS A 568 38.56 0.91 -3.07
N LYS A 569 38.33 1.88 -2.19
CA LYS A 569 37.64 1.68 -0.91
C LYS A 569 36.17 1.30 -1.08
N GLU A 570 35.48 1.90 -2.05
CA GLU A 570 34.08 1.58 -2.32
C GLU A 570 33.94 0.18 -2.90
N ASN A 571 34.96 -0.31 -3.64
CA ASN A 571 35.05 -1.68 -4.10
C ASN A 571 35.30 -2.67 -2.95
N GLU A 572 36.18 -2.37 -2.00
CA GLU A 572 36.40 -3.23 -0.81
C GLU A 572 35.10 -3.41 0.00
N ILE A 573 34.35 -2.32 0.21
CA ILE A 573 33.04 -2.37 0.88
C ILE A 573 32.02 -3.17 0.06
N LEU A 574 32.04 -3.04 -1.27
CA LEU A 574 31.15 -3.76 -2.18
C LEU A 574 31.39 -5.28 -2.08
N GLU A 575 32.64 -5.72 -2.15
CA GLU A 575 33.01 -7.13 -2.05
C GLU A 575 32.64 -7.74 -0.70
N ALA A 576 32.94 -7.03 0.40
CA ALA A 576 32.54 -7.45 1.74
C ALA A 576 31.01 -7.57 1.87
N SER A 577 30.27 -6.64 1.26
CA SER A 577 28.80 -6.67 1.26
C SER A 577 28.25 -7.84 0.45
N ILE A 578 28.82 -8.14 -0.71
CA ILE A 578 28.42 -9.31 -1.53
C ILE A 578 28.65 -10.62 -0.75
N LYS A 579 29.81 -10.75 -0.10
CA LYS A 579 30.14 -11.92 0.74
C LYS A 579 29.14 -12.05 1.88
N ASN A 580 28.91 -10.98 2.63
CA ASN A 580 27.96 -10.95 3.74
C ASN A 580 26.54 -11.34 3.30
N VAL A 581 26.01 -10.73 2.24
CA VAL A 581 24.68 -11.07 1.69
C VAL A 581 24.59 -12.55 1.32
N ARG A 582 25.63 -13.10 0.67
CA ARG A 582 25.65 -14.53 0.28
C ARG A 582 25.60 -15.44 1.50
N GLU A 583 26.42 -15.17 2.51
CA GLU A 583 26.47 -15.94 3.75
C GLU A 583 25.13 -15.88 4.50
N LYS A 584 24.56 -14.68 4.64
CA LYS A 584 23.27 -14.48 5.30
C LYS A 584 22.10 -15.09 4.54
N PHE A 585 22.11 -15.03 3.21
CA PHE A 585 21.10 -15.70 2.38
C PHE A 585 21.15 -17.23 2.57
N ILE A 586 22.35 -17.83 2.56
CA ILE A 586 22.51 -19.27 2.79
C ILE A 586 22.10 -19.65 4.22
N LEU A 587 22.54 -18.86 5.21
CA LEU A 587 22.22 -19.10 6.61
C LEU A 587 20.71 -19.00 6.85
N LEU A 588 20.04 -17.99 6.30
CA LEU A 588 18.59 -17.84 6.42
C LEU A 588 17.84 -18.99 5.74
N LYS A 589 18.34 -19.45 4.59
CA LYS A 589 17.75 -20.59 3.88
C LYS A 589 17.89 -21.92 4.61
N THR A 590 18.93 -22.09 5.42
CA THR A 590 19.31 -23.39 6.01
C THR A 590 19.11 -23.46 7.52
N LYS A 591 19.08 -22.31 8.20
CA LYS A 591 18.97 -22.14 9.65
C LYS A 591 18.20 -20.86 10.03
N PRO A 592 16.94 -20.67 9.60
CA PRO A 592 16.14 -19.50 9.97
C PRO A 592 15.99 -19.32 11.50
N GLU A 593 16.07 -20.40 12.28
CA GLU A 593 16.07 -20.40 13.75
C GLU A 593 17.21 -19.56 14.35
N TYR A 594 18.34 -19.42 13.64
CA TYR A 594 19.43 -18.54 14.07
C TYR A 594 18.96 -17.08 14.19
N PHE A 595 18.22 -16.60 13.18
CA PHE A 595 17.71 -15.22 13.17
C PHE A 595 16.59 -15.05 14.19
N TYR A 596 15.72 -16.06 14.36
CA TYR A 596 14.70 -16.05 15.39
C TYR A 596 15.31 -15.95 16.80
N ASN A 597 16.36 -16.72 17.10
CA ASN A 597 17.04 -16.67 18.39
C ASN A 597 17.66 -15.29 18.66
N LEU A 598 18.13 -14.59 17.62
CA LEU A 598 18.58 -13.20 17.75
C LEU A 598 17.42 -12.24 18.00
N LEU A 599 16.27 -12.46 17.37
CA LEU A 599 15.07 -11.66 17.59
C LEU A 599 14.58 -11.74 19.05
N ILE A 600 14.60 -12.94 19.65
CA ILE A 600 14.27 -13.14 21.06
C ILE A 600 15.28 -12.43 21.98
N LYS A 601 16.58 -12.52 21.67
CA LYS A 601 17.63 -11.84 22.45
C LYS A 601 17.46 -10.32 22.43
N GLY A 602 16.97 -9.78 21.33
CA GLY A 602 16.59 -8.38 21.24
C GLY A 602 16.61 -7.86 19.81
N GLU A 603 15.79 -6.85 19.56
CA GLU A 603 15.65 -6.21 18.25
C GLU A 603 17.00 -5.66 17.72
N SER A 604 17.82 -5.10 18.61
CA SER A 604 19.16 -4.60 18.25
C SER A 604 20.06 -5.72 17.71
N GLU A 605 20.01 -6.91 18.32
CA GLU A 605 20.83 -8.05 17.91
C GLU A 605 20.37 -8.63 16.58
N PHE A 606 19.05 -8.73 16.37
CA PHE A 606 18.50 -9.12 15.07
C PHE A 606 18.90 -8.13 13.96
N ILE A 607 18.72 -6.83 14.19
CA ILE A 607 19.03 -5.80 13.20
C ILE A 607 20.52 -5.83 12.84
N LYS A 608 21.41 -5.92 13.84
CA LYS A 608 22.86 -6.05 13.60
C LYS A 608 23.19 -7.25 12.71
N ALA A 609 22.49 -8.37 12.88
CA ALA A 609 22.76 -9.59 12.12
C ALA A 609 22.28 -9.56 10.67
N VAL A 610 21.34 -8.66 10.34
CA VAL A 610 20.79 -8.46 9.00
C VAL A 610 21.46 -7.28 8.28
N GLN A 611 22.02 -6.33 9.03
CA GLN A 611 22.62 -5.10 8.50
C GLN A 611 23.82 -5.39 7.59
N LEU A 612 23.84 -4.75 6.41
CA LEU A 612 24.92 -4.90 5.44
C LEU A 612 26.09 -3.93 5.71
N PRO A 613 27.33 -4.30 5.37
CA PRO A 613 28.53 -3.50 5.67
C PRO A 613 28.43 -2.03 5.20
N TYR A 614 27.93 -1.79 3.98
CA TYR A 614 27.80 -0.43 3.45
C TYR A 614 26.76 0.43 4.20
N MET A 615 25.79 -0.17 4.90
CA MET A 615 24.73 0.57 5.62
C MET A 615 25.25 1.30 6.86
N SER A 616 26.41 0.91 7.37
CA SER A 616 27.07 1.58 8.50
C SER A 616 27.74 2.91 8.11
N GLY A 617 27.74 3.24 6.82
CA GLY A 617 28.38 4.42 6.25
C GLY A 617 29.90 4.27 6.10
N ILE A 618 30.50 5.07 5.22
CA ILE A 618 31.93 5.00 4.83
C ILE A 618 32.90 5.08 6.02
N LYS A 619 32.52 5.75 7.13
CA LYS A 619 33.34 5.91 8.34
C LYS A 619 33.29 4.69 9.27
N SER A 620 32.16 3.99 9.37
CA SER A 620 31.99 2.83 10.26
C SER A 620 32.24 1.50 9.54
N ALA A 621 31.98 1.43 8.23
CA ALA A 621 32.32 0.27 7.39
C ALA A 621 33.83 -0.01 7.40
N LYS A 622 34.66 1.03 7.63
CA LYS A 622 36.10 0.92 7.87
C LYS A 622 36.46 -0.02 9.03
N LYS A 623 35.65 -0.09 10.09
CA LYS A 623 35.91 -0.98 11.24
C LYS A 623 35.43 -2.41 10.99
N ALA A 624 34.39 -2.59 10.18
CA ALA A 624 33.77 -3.89 9.91
C ALA A 624 34.47 -4.71 8.82
N VAL A 625 35.29 -4.09 7.95
CA VAL A 625 36.10 -4.81 6.95
C VAL A 625 37.41 -5.34 7.54
N ILE A 626 37.81 -4.85 8.72
CA ILE A 626 39.05 -5.22 9.42
C ILE A 626 38.81 -6.30 10.51
N ALA A 627 37.54 -6.58 10.84
CA ALA A 627 37.11 -7.63 11.77
C ALA A 627 36.44 -8.77 10.99
#